data_AF-A0A800J5W2-F1
#
_entry.id   AF-A0A800J5W2-F1
#
_cell.length_a   1.000
_cell.length_b   1.000
_cell.length_c   1.000
_cell.angle_alpha   90.00
_cell.angle_beta   90.00
_cell.angle_gamma   90.00
#
_symmetry.space_group_name_H-M   'P 1'
#
loop_
_entity.id
_entity.type
_entity.pdbx_description
1 polymer ?
#
loop_
_entity_poly.entity_id
_entity_poly.type
_entity_poly.pdbx_seq_one_letter_code
_entity_poly.pdbx_strand_id
1 'polypeptide(L)'
;METVPTVDVALNPPPGERPVPDSRLLRGANTRAMVAIGVHGLYVAWLVALFAGEFIGYALPDDLVIQAADIGLSLGMLVAFLFWKWSAYRLAMQFSADPLESTPGWAVAVYFIPIANLWMPYTRVQEVREVLEDSGGALEYGRSAAPSHGFVLAWWLLWIFAPITVNLLGLGDPSGVSYAWVIGVGMTLASNLFSMALVLRMNEAAQQLAASRGAEVPAPLFG
;
A
#
# COMPACT_ATOMS: atom_id res chain seq x y z
N MET A 1 24.75 41.82 -22.42
CA MET A 1 24.53 40.75 -21.43
C MET A 1 23.05 40.73 -21.14
N GLU A 2 22.33 39.83 -21.80
CA GLU A 2 20.91 39.59 -21.54
C GLU A 2 20.80 38.99 -20.14
N THR A 3 20.06 39.66 -19.26
CA THR A 3 19.75 39.14 -17.93
C THR A 3 18.86 37.92 -18.11
N VAL A 4 19.41 36.73 -17.85
CA VAL A 4 18.63 35.50 -17.72
C VAL A 4 17.49 35.78 -16.73
N PRO A 5 16.22 35.57 -17.10
CA PRO A 5 15.13 35.71 -16.16
C PRO A 5 15.38 34.70 -15.05
N THR A 6 15.62 35.20 -13.84
CA THR A 6 15.49 34.40 -12.63
C THR A 6 14.07 33.85 -12.64
N VAL A 7 13.93 32.58 -13.00
CA VAL A 7 12.72 31.80 -12.72
C VAL A 7 12.59 31.89 -11.21
N ASP A 8 11.66 32.71 -10.75
CA ASP A 8 11.32 32.83 -9.34
C ASP A 8 11.11 31.41 -8.83
N VAL A 9 11.95 31.01 -7.88
CA VAL A 9 11.80 29.80 -7.07
C VAL A 9 10.64 30.05 -6.10
N ALA A 10 9.47 30.36 -6.65
CA ALA A 10 8.20 30.42 -5.96
C ALA A 10 7.48 29.08 -6.20
N LEU A 11 8.16 27.96 -5.86
CA LEU A 11 7.69 26.61 -6.16
C LEU A 11 6.99 25.92 -4.97
N ASN A 12 6.46 26.70 -4.04
CA ASN A 12 5.45 26.16 -3.13
C ASN A 12 4.58 27.31 -2.60
N PRO A 13 3.28 27.37 -2.93
CA PRO A 13 2.41 28.33 -2.28
C PRO A 13 2.50 28.14 -0.76
N PRO A 14 2.53 29.23 0.02
CA PRO A 14 2.59 29.14 1.47
C PRO A 14 1.45 28.25 1.97
N PRO A 15 1.61 27.56 3.13
CA PRO A 15 0.65 26.55 3.59
C PRO A 15 -0.83 26.97 3.57
N GLY A 16 -1.13 28.26 3.75
CA GLY A 16 -2.48 28.83 3.70
C GLY A 16 -3.07 29.08 2.30
N GLU A 17 -2.27 28.97 1.25
CA GLU A 17 -2.69 29.12 -0.16
C GLU A 17 -2.77 27.77 -0.90
N ARG A 18 -2.43 26.66 -0.22
CA ARG A 18 -2.53 25.32 -0.81
C ARG A 18 -3.99 24.92 -0.99
N PRO A 19 -4.38 24.35 -2.14
CA PRO A 19 -5.76 24.03 -2.41
C PRO A 19 -6.29 22.97 -1.43
N VAL A 20 -7.52 23.20 -0.97
CA VAL A 20 -8.30 22.23 -0.19
C VAL A 20 -8.66 21.06 -1.13
N PRO A 21 -8.34 19.81 -0.78
CA PRO A 21 -8.68 18.67 -1.61
C PRO A 21 -10.20 18.48 -1.75
N ASP A 22 -10.65 17.98 -2.89
CA ASP A 22 -12.06 17.65 -3.14
C ASP A 22 -12.56 16.60 -2.14
N SER A 23 -13.58 16.95 -1.36
CA SER A 23 -14.21 16.09 -0.34
C SER A 23 -14.80 14.80 -0.91
N ARG A 24 -15.23 14.78 -2.17
CA ARG A 24 -15.69 13.55 -2.84
C ARG A 24 -14.53 12.60 -3.11
N LEU A 25 -13.39 13.14 -3.54
CA LEU A 25 -12.18 12.35 -3.80
C LEU A 25 -11.57 11.84 -2.50
N LEU A 26 -11.54 12.67 -1.46
CA LEU A 26 -11.08 12.28 -0.13
C LEU A 26 -11.92 11.13 0.45
N ARG A 27 -13.26 11.26 0.46
CA ARG A 27 -14.18 10.20 0.90
C ARG A 27 -14.02 8.93 0.08
N GLY A 28 -13.96 9.06 -1.25
CA GLY A 28 -13.79 7.90 -2.13
C GLY A 28 -12.45 7.18 -1.94
N ALA A 29 -11.37 7.91 -1.65
CA ALA A 29 -10.08 7.31 -1.31
C ALA A 29 -10.14 6.60 0.04
N ASN A 30 -10.75 7.22 1.05
CA ASN A 30 -10.93 6.62 2.37
C ASN A 30 -11.74 5.31 2.29
N THR A 31 -12.90 5.32 1.62
CA THR A 31 -13.71 4.10 1.46
C THR A 31 -12.93 2.96 0.81
N ARG A 32 -12.15 3.25 -0.23
CA ARG A 32 -11.32 2.23 -0.89
C ARG A 32 -10.18 1.73 0.00
N ALA A 33 -9.58 2.60 0.81
CA ALA A 33 -8.60 2.20 1.82
C ALA A 33 -9.22 1.25 2.84
N MET A 34 -10.41 1.58 3.35
CA MET A 34 -11.15 0.73 4.30
C MET A 34 -11.48 -0.64 3.70
N VAL A 35 -11.94 -0.68 2.45
CA VAL A 35 -12.20 -1.94 1.74
C VAL A 35 -10.92 -2.73 1.56
N ALA A 36 -9.82 -2.10 1.14
CA ALA A 36 -8.53 -2.76 1.00
C ALA A 36 -8.03 -3.35 2.33
N ILE A 37 -8.10 -2.60 3.43
CA ILE A 37 -7.74 -3.07 4.77
C ILE A 37 -8.61 -4.26 5.18
N GLY A 38 -9.93 -4.15 5.03
CA GLY A 38 -10.86 -5.23 5.41
C GLY A 38 -10.61 -6.52 4.63
N VAL A 39 -10.39 -6.43 3.32
CA VAL A 39 -10.12 -7.60 2.48
C VAL A 39 -8.72 -8.19 2.76
N HIS A 40 -7.70 -7.37 3.03
CA HIS A 40 -6.40 -7.87 3.50
C HIS A 40 -6.52 -8.58 4.84
N GLY A 41 -7.26 -8.00 5.79
CA GLY A 41 -7.49 -8.61 7.10
C GLY A 41 -8.18 -9.96 6.99
N LEU A 42 -9.18 -10.07 6.11
CA LEU A 42 -9.85 -11.33 5.80
C LEU A 42 -8.88 -12.36 5.21
N TYR A 43 -8.04 -11.97 4.26
CA TYR A 43 -7.04 -12.87 3.66
C TYR A 43 -5.95 -13.30 4.66
N VAL A 44 -5.50 -12.39 5.52
CA VAL A 44 -4.59 -12.73 6.62
C VAL A 44 -5.23 -13.73 7.58
N ALA A 45 -6.49 -13.53 7.97
CA ALA A 45 -7.22 -14.46 8.82
C ALA A 45 -7.37 -15.85 8.16
N TRP A 46 -7.62 -15.87 6.84
CA TRP A 46 -7.65 -17.09 6.04
C TRP A 46 -6.31 -17.84 6.08
N LEU A 47 -5.19 -17.15 5.84
CA LEU A 47 -3.85 -17.75 5.91
C LEU A 47 -3.52 -18.28 7.31
N VAL A 48 -3.90 -17.56 8.37
CA VAL A 48 -3.73 -18.02 9.76
C VAL A 48 -4.57 -19.25 10.04
N ALA A 49 -5.80 -19.33 9.53
CA ALA A 49 -6.67 -20.49 9.71
C ALA A 49 -6.11 -21.74 9.01
N LEU A 50 -5.63 -21.60 7.76
CA LEU A 50 -4.97 -22.69 7.04
C LEU A 50 -3.71 -23.15 7.79
N PHE A 51 -2.89 -22.20 8.23
CA PHE A 51 -1.67 -22.50 8.99
C PHE A 51 -2.00 -23.23 10.30
N ALA A 52 -2.94 -22.73 11.10
CA ALA A 52 -3.33 -23.35 12.36
C ALA A 52 -3.96 -24.73 12.16
N GLY A 53 -4.78 -24.91 11.12
CA GLY A 53 -5.42 -26.18 10.78
C GLY A 53 -4.40 -27.30 10.55
N GLU A 54 -3.32 -26.99 9.83
CA GLU A 54 -2.20 -27.92 9.59
C GLU A 54 -1.52 -28.34 10.91
N PHE A 55 -1.25 -27.39 11.81
CA PHE A 55 -0.57 -27.67 13.08
C PHE A 55 -1.39 -28.49 14.08
N ILE A 56 -2.72 -28.38 14.05
CA ILE A 56 -3.61 -29.11 14.95
C ILE A 56 -4.09 -30.45 14.35
N GLY A 57 -3.60 -30.83 13.17
CA GLY A 57 -3.99 -32.06 12.49
C GLY A 57 -5.46 -32.06 12.06
N TYR A 58 -6.05 -30.87 11.83
CA TYR A 58 -7.41 -30.77 11.33
C TYR A 58 -7.44 -31.23 9.88
N ALA A 59 -8.27 -32.22 9.57
CA ALA A 59 -8.49 -32.67 8.20
C ALA A 59 -9.16 -31.53 7.41
N LEU A 60 -8.32 -30.80 6.68
CA LEU A 60 -8.74 -29.73 5.81
C LEU A 60 -9.65 -30.29 4.68
N PRO A 61 -10.65 -29.52 4.20
CA PRO A 61 -11.45 -29.89 3.03
C PRO A 61 -10.57 -30.23 1.82
N ASP A 62 -11.15 -30.92 0.82
CA ASP A 62 -10.45 -31.25 -0.44
C ASP A 62 -9.57 -30.10 -0.94
N ASP A 63 -8.32 -30.41 -1.31
CA ASP A 63 -7.30 -29.43 -1.72
C ASP A 63 -7.79 -28.43 -2.77
N LEU A 64 -8.73 -28.85 -3.64
CA LEU A 64 -9.32 -28.00 -4.66
C LEU A 64 -10.15 -26.86 -4.08
N VAL A 65 -10.93 -27.11 -3.03
CA VAL A 65 -11.80 -26.10 -2.39
C VAL A 65 -10.94 -25.05 -1.70
N ILE A 66 -9.88 -25.47 -1.01
CA ILE A 66 -8.93 -24.56 -0.38
C ILE A 66 -8.21 -23.70 -1.41
N GLN A 67 -7.69 -24.31 -2.48
CA GLN A 67 -7.02 -23.57 -3.55
C GLN A 67 -7.96 -22.57 -4.23
N ALA A 68 -9.20 -22.97 -4.50
CA ALA A 68 -10.19 -22.08 -5.10
C ALA A 68 -10.52 -20.88 -4.18
N ALA A 69 -10.68 -21.12 -2.88
CA ALA A 69 -10.92 -20.06 -1.89
C ALA A 69 -9.70 -19.13 -1.76
N ASP A 70 -8.49 -19.68 -1.72
CA ASP A 70 -7.25 -18.91 -1.65
C ASP A 70 -7.05 -18.01 -2.87
N ILE A 71 -7.26 -18.55 -4.08
CA ILE A 71 -7.23 -17.77 -5.33
C ILE A 71 -8.30 -16.68 -5.31
N GLY A 72 -9.52 -17.00 -4.91
CA GLY A 72 -10.62 -16.03 -4.86
C GLY A 72 -10.34 -14.88 -3.90
N LEU A 73 -9.86 -15.17 -2.68
CA LEU A 73 -9.55 -14.17 -1.67
C LEU A 73 -8.33 -13.33 -2.05
N SER A 74 -7.26 -13.95 -2.54
CA SER A 74 -6.04 -13.25 -2.97
C SER A 74 -6.30 -12.33 -4.17
N LEU A 75 -7.13 -12.75 -5.13
CA LEU A 75 -7.57 -11.88 -6.23
C LEU A 75 -8.42 -10.72 -5.74
N GLY A 76 -9.39 -10.97 -4.84
CA GLY A 76 -10.19 -9.91 -4.23
C GLY A 76 -9.33 -8.87 -3.50
N MET A 77 -8.33 -9.35 -2.75
CA MET A 77 -7.34 -8.52 -2.07
C MET A 77 -6.52 -7.69 -3.05
N LEU A 78 -5.96 -8.31 -4.10
CA LEU A 78 -5.19 -7.61 -5.13
C LEU A 78 -6.04 -6.50 -5.77
N VAL A 79 -7.26 -6.83 -6.18
CA VAL A 79 -8.17 -5.86 -6.80
C VAL A 79 -8.45 -4.68 -5.85
N ALA A 80 -8.80 -4.95 -4.60
CA ALA A 80 -9.03 -3.91 -3.60
C ALA A 80 -7.79 -3.03 -3.38
N PHE A 81 -6.59 -3.63 -3.32
CA PHE A 81 -5.32 -2.92 -3.21
C PHE A 81 -5.08 -1.98 -4.40
N LEU A 82 -5.30 -2.45 -5.63
CA LEU A 82 -5.10 -1.65 -6.84
C LEU A 82 -6.09 -0.47 -6.92
N PHE A 83 -7.36 -0.69 -6.56
CA PHE A 83 -8.36 0.38 -6.50
C PHE A 83 -8.02 1.44 -5.46
N TRP A 84 -7.57 1.02 -4.27
CA TRP A 84 -7.06 1.95 -3.28
C TRP A 84 -5.85 2.72 -3.83
N LYS A 85 -4.85 2.04 -4.40
CA LYS A 85 -3.63 2.66 -4.92
C LYS A 85 -3.94 3.70 -5.99
N TRP A 86 -4.84 3.40 -6.92
CA TRP A 86 -5.32 4.36 -7.91
C TRP A 86 -5.90 5.62 -7.27
N SER A 87 -6.72 5.45 -6.23
CA SER A 87 -7.34 6.58 -5.52
C SER A 87 -6.35 7.38 -4.68
N ALA A 88 -5.40 6.72 -4.03
CA ALA A 88 -4.34 7.36 -3.26
C ALA A 88 -3.46 8.21 -4.18
N TYR A 89 -3.12 7.70 -5.37
CA TYR A 89 -2.36 8.44 -6.37
C TYR A 89 -3.11 9.69 -6.87
N ARG A 90 -4.41 9.57 -7.16
CA ARG A 90 -5.26 10.72 -7.53
C ARG A 90 -5.37 11.77 -6.43
N LEU A 91 -5.39 11.31 -5.17
CA LEU A 91 -5.46 12.21 -4.04
C LEU A 91 -4.11 12.93 -3.83
N ALA A 92 -2.99 12.22 -3.96
CA ALA A 92 -1.65 12.80 -3.93
C ALA A 92 -1.48 13.92 -4.99
N MET A 93 -2.00 13.72 -6.21
CA MET A 93 -1.99 14.77 -7.25
C MET A 93 -2.65 16.09 -6.83
N GLN A 94 -3.63 16.08 -5.91
CA GLN A 94 -4.24 17.31 -5.39
C GLN A 94 -3.42 17.96 -4.27
N PHE A 95 -2.58 17.17 -3.61
CA PHE A 95 -1.71 17.67 -2.55
C PHE A 95 -0.41 18.26 -3.09
N SER A 96 0.11 17.69 -4.16
CA SER A 96 1.36 18.09 -4.80
C SER A 96 1.27 19.49 -5.41
N ALA A 97 2.35 20.26 -5.26
CA ALA A 97 2.53 21.53 -5.95
C ALA A 97 2.94 21.31 -7.42
N ASP A 98 3.70 20.23 -7.68
CA ASP A 98 4.19 19.87 -8.99
C ASP A 98 3.44 18.66 -9.58
N PRO A 99 3.37 18.54 -10.92
CA PRO A 99 2.86 17.33 -11.55
C PRO A 99 3.68 16.10 -11.13
N LEU A 100 2.99 15.05 -10.70
CA LEU A 100 3.62 13.74 -10.49
C LEU A 100 4.16 13.17 -11.81
N GLU A 101 5.24 12.40 -11.73
CA GLU A 101 5.88 11.77 -12.90
C GLU A 101 4.99 10.75 -13.62
N SER A 102 3.95 10.23 -12.95
CA SER A 102 3.05 9.21 -13.49
C SER A 102 1.60 9.62 -13.47
N THR A 103 0.79 8.77 -14.08
CA THR A 103 -0.66 8.85 -13.98
C THR A 103 -1.20 7.80 -13.02
N PRO A 104 -2.39 8.00 -12.43
CA PRO A 104 -3.05 6.98 -11.61
C PRO A 104 -3.25 5.64 -12.35
N GLY A 105 -3.47 5.69 -13.66
CA GLY A 105 -3.57 4.48 -14.49
C GLY A 105 -2.27 3.70 -14.53
N TRP A 106 -1.14 4.39 -14.73
CA TRP A 106 0.19 3.79 -14.69
C TRP A 106 0.57 3.28 -13.29
N ALA A 107 0.08 3.90 -12.22
CA ALA A 107 0.28 3.40 -10.85
C ALA A 107 -0.28 1.98 -10.62
N VAL A 108 -1.27 1.58 -11.42
CA VAL A 108 -1.91 0.26 -11.42
C VAL A 108 -1.42 -0.63 -12.56
N ALA A 109 -1.22 -0.09 -13.77
CA ALA A 109 -0.84 -0.87 -14.94
C ALA A 109 0.47 -1.65 -14.76
N VAL A 110 1.39 -1.13 -13.94
CA VAL A 110 2.69 -1.77 -13.66
C VAL A 110 2.58 -3.16 -13.03
N TYR A 111 1.47 -3.49 -12.36
CA TYR A 111 1.27 -4.83 -11.77
C TYR A 111 1.01 -5.91 -12.82
N PHE A 112 0.63 -5.52 -14.03
CA PHE A 112 0.34 -6.44 -15.13
C PHE A 112 1.53 -6.62 -16.08
N ILE A 113 2.61 -5.86 -15.87
CA ILE A 113 3.82 -5.92 -16.69
C ILE A 113 4.91 -6.62 -15.87
N PRO A 114 5.28 -7.88 -16.17
CA PRO A 114 6.13 -8.69 -15.29
C PRO A 114 7.43 -8.02 -14.85
N ILE A 115 8.11 -7.37 -15.80
CA ILE A 115 9.38 -6.69 -15.56
C ILE A 115 9.17 -5.43 -14.70
N ALA A 116 8.21 -4.58 -15.08
CA ALA A 116 7.93 -3.34 -14.32
C ALA A 116 7.41 -3.63 -12.91
N ASN A 117 6.68 -4.74 -12.73
CA ASN A 117 6.15 -5.18 -11.45
C ASN A 117 7.28 -5.41 -10.43
N LEU A 118 8.52 -5.67 -10.85
CA LEU A 118 9.62 -5.90 -9.91
C LEU A 118 10.04 -4.64 -9.16
N TRP A 119 9.99 -3.45 -9.76
CA TRP A 119 10.49 -2.21 -9.12
C TRP A 119 9.52 -1.03 -9.15
N MET A 120 8.66 -0.91 -10.16
CA MET A 120 7.76 0.24 -10.26
C MET A 120 6.71 0.31 -9.14
N PRO A 121 6.18 -0.80 -8.59
CA PRO A 121 5.31 -0.73 -7.41
C PRO A 121 5.90 0.09 -6.28
N TYR A 122 7.19 -0.12 -5.99
CA TYR A 122 7.93 0.64 -4.98
C TYR A 122 8.02 2.12 -5.37
N THR A 123 8.49 2.44 -6.58
CA THR A 123 8.61 3.84 -7.06
C THR A 123 7.29 4.60 -6.92
N ARG A 124 6.17 4.02 -7.36
CA ARG A 124 4.86 4.72 -7.32
C ARG A 124 4.31 4.91 -5.90
N VAL A 125 4.64 4.01 -4.98
CA VAL A 125 4.29 4.17 -3.56
C VAL A 125 5.18 5.24 -2.93
N GLN A 126 6.47 5.28 -3.30
CA GLN A 126 7.38 6.33 -2.82
C GLN A 126 6.99 7.73 -3.28
N GLU A 127 6.57 7.90 -4.54
CA GLU A 127 6.04 9.18 -5.03
C GLU A 127 4.87 9.69 -4.17
N VAL A 128 3.92 8.82 -3.83
CA VAL A 128 2.78 9.18 -2.96
C VAL A 128 3.26 9.52 -1.55
N ARG A 129 4.20 8.75 -1.00
CA ARG A 129 4.79 9.00 0.32
C ARG A 129 5.47 10.37 0.38
N GLU A 130 6.27 10.69 -0.64
CA GLU A 130 7.02 11.96 -0.74
C GLU A 130 6.08 13.14 -0.82
N VAL A 131 5.03 13.06 -1.65
CA VAL A 131 3.99 14.10 -1.67
C VAL A 131 3.38 14.30 -0.30
N LEU A 132 3.04 13.23 0.43
CA LEU A 132 2.44 13.33 1.75
C LEU A 132 3.41 13.92 2.79
N GLU A 133 4.70 13.60 2.68
CA GLU A 133 5.76 14.14 3.56
C GLU A 133 6.01 15.63 3.29
N ASP A 134 6.23 16.01 2.03
CA ASP A 134 6.52 17.39 1.61
C ASP A 134 5.30 18.31 1.80
N SER A 135 4.11 17.78 1.55
CA SER A 135 2.86 18.52 1.71
C SER A 135 2.43 18.64 3.17
N GLY A 136 2.82 17.69 4.02
CA GLY A 136 2.51 17.66 5.45
C GLY A 136 3.17 18.80 6.23
N GLY A 137 4.35 19.24 5.78
CA GLY A 137 5.24 20.06 6.61
C GLY A 137 5.56 19.33 7.91
N ALA A 138 6.44 19.91 8.74
CA ALA A 138 6.55 19.44 10.12
C ALA A 138 5.21 19.71 10.82
N LEU A 139 4.28 18.75 10.79
CA LEU A 139 3.11 18.74 11.66
C LEU A 139 3.63 19.07 13.06
N GLU A 140 2.94 19.97 13.76
CA GLU A 140 3.32 20.67 15.00
C GLU A 140 3.86 19.75 16.14
N TYR A 141 3.74 18.42 15.98
CA TYR A 141 4.20 17.37 16.88
C TYR A 141 5.34 16.46 16.36
N GLY A 142 6.02 16.82 15.28
CA GLY A 142 7.33 16.24 14.92
C GLY A 142 7.32 14.81 14.37
N ARG A 143 6.18 14.27 13.93
CA ARG A 143 6.15 12.97 13.24
C ARG A 143 5.09 12.99 12.12
N SER A 144 5.55 12.93 10.87
CA SER A 144 4.67 12.69 9.73
C SER A 144 3.97 11.34 9.91
N ALA A 145 2.65 11.27 9.70
CA ALA A 145 1.93 10.01 9.67
C ALA A 145 2.26 9.18 8.42
N ALA A 146 2.94 9.77 7.44
CA ALA A 146 3.40 9.03 6.27
C ALA A 146 4.37 7.92 6.70
N PRO A 147 4.29 6.72 6.08
CA PRO A 147 5.25 5.66 6.34
C PRO A 147 6.67 6.14 6.00
N SER A 148 7.67 5.71 6.78
CA SER A 148 9.06 6.05 6.47
C SER A 148 9.51 5.36 5.17
N HIS A 149 10.53 5.92 4.53
CA HIS A 149 11.17 5.31 3.35
C HIS A 149 11.56 3.85 3.60
N GLY A 150 12.19 3.55 4.75
CA GLY A 150 12.58 2.19 5.13
C GLY A 150 11.39 1.25 5.33
N PHE A 151 10.24 1.75 5.77
CA PHE A 151 9.02 0.96 5.87
C PHE A 151 8.49 0.54 4.48
N VAL A 152 8.46 1.47 3.53
CA VAL A 152 8.06 1.19 2.14
C VAL A 152 9.03 0.22 1.48
N LEU A 153 10.33 0.38 1.72
CA LEU A 153 11.35 -0.55 1.22
C LEU A 153 11.18 -1.96 1.80
N ALA A 154 10.94 -2.08 3.11
CA ALA A 154 10.71 -3.37 3.76
C ALA A 154 9.46 -4.09 3.23
N TRP A 155 8.36 -3.36 3.04
CA TRP A 155 7.15 -3.89 2.39
C TRP A 155 7.45 -4.46 1.01
N TRP A 156 8.14 -3.69 0.17
CA TRP A 156 8.46 -4.09 -1.20
C TRP A 156 9.38 -5.32 -1.24
N LEU A 157 10.42 -5.34 -0.40
CA LEU A 157 11.31 -6.49 -0.27
C LEU A 157 10.55 -7.74 0.16
N LEU A 158 9.69 -7.65 1.18
CA LEU A 158 8.86 -8.77 1.63
C LEU A 158 7.96 -9.28 0.50
N TRP A 159 7.34 -8.39 -0.26
CA TRP A 159 6.45 -8.76 -1.36
C TRP A 159 7.18 -9.47 -2.51
N ILE A 160 8.40 -9.05 -2.87
CA ILE A 160 9.21 -9.72 -3.90
C ILE A 160 9.78 -11.05 -3.40
N PHE A 161 10.36 -11.07 -2.19
CA PHE A 161 11.12 -12.21 -1.71
C PHE A 161 10.27 -13.31 -1.08
N ALA A 162 9.08 -13.01 -0.54
CA ALA A 162 8.18 -14.03 0.01
C ALA A 162 7.89 -15.18 -0.98
N PRO A 163 7.41 -14.92 -2.23
CA PRO A 163 7.16 -15.99 -3.18
C PRO A 163 8.45 -16.66 -3.68
N ILE A 164 9.56 -15.94 -3.80
CA ILE A 164 10.85 -16.51 -4.24
C ILE A 164 11.36 -17.53 -3.21
N THR A 165 11.30 -17.19 -1.91
CA THR A 165 11.76 -18.07 -0.83
C THR A 165 10.97 -19.38 -0.80
N VAL A 166 9.64 -19.32 -0.95
CA VAL A 166 8.78 -20.53 -1.03
C VAL A 166 9.25 -21.45 -2.15
N ASN A 167 9.42 -20.89 -3.35
CA ASN A 167 9.78 -21.67 -4.53
C ASN A 167 11.19 -22.25 -4.40
N LEU A 168 12.18 -21.46 -3.96
CA LEU A 168 13.57 -21.92 -3.85
C LEU A 168 13.77 -22.96 -2.75
N LEU A 169 13.17 -22.76 -1.58
CA LEU A 169 13.30 -23.71 -0.47
C LEU A 169 12.48 -24.99 -0.69
N GLY A 170 11.41 -24.93 -1.49
CA GLY A 170 10.57 -26.09 -1.83
C GLY A 170 11.19 -27.07 -2.83
N LEU A 171 12.22 -26.67 -3.57
CA LEU A 171 12.87 -27.53 -4.60
C LEU A 171 13.58 -28.77 -4.04
N GLY A 172 13.78 -28.85 -2.71
CA GLY A 172 14.58 -29.91 -2.08
C GLY A 172 13.84 -30.78 -1.06
N ASP A 173 12.55 -30.57 -0.80
CA ASP A 173 11.86 -31.27 0.28
C ASP A 173 10.78 -32.27 -0.21
N PRO A 174 11.02 -33.58 -0.07
CA PRO A 174 10.04 -34.61 -0.39
C PRO A 174 9.02 -34.89 0.74
N SER A 175 9.11 -34.25 1.91
CA SER A 175 8.35 -34.63 3.13
C SER A 175 6.99 -33.94 3.35
N GLY A 176 6.62 -32.96 2.53
CA GLY A 176 5.27 -32.37 2.49
C GLY A 176 4.98 -31.28 3.53
N VAL A 177 5.73 -31.20 4.63
CA VAL A 177 5.67 -30.06 5.59
C VAL A 177 7.09 -29.64 6.00
N SER A 178 7.83 -29.04 5.07
CA SER A 178 9.15 -28.49 5.35
C SER A 178 9.10 -27.18 6.11
N TYR A 179 10.18 -26.90 6.84
CA TYR A 179 10.53 -25.54 7.27
C TYR A 179 10.35 -24.49 6.17
N ALA A 180 10.53 -24.85 4.89
CA ALA A 180 10.25 -24.02 3.72
C ALA A 180 8.80 -23.50 3.67
N TRP A 181 7.81 -24.36 3.92
CA TRP A 181 6.41 -23.97 3.94
C TRP A 181 6.12 -23.03 5.10
N VAL A 182 6.61 -23.35 6.31
CA VAL A 182 6.43 -22.51 7.50
C VAL A 182 7.03 -21.12 7.30
N ILE A 183 8.27 -21.05 6.78
CA ILE A 183 8.95 -19.80 6.45
C ILE A 183 8.16 -19.03 5.38
N GLY A 184 7.69 -19.74 4.36
CA GLY A 184 6.90 -19.20 3.27
C GLY A 184 5.61 -18.52 3.72
N VAL A 185 4.81 -19.22 4.53
CA VAL A 185 3.59 -18.68 5.12
C VAL A 185 3.91 -17.49 6.03
N GLY A 186 4.94 -17.59 6.87
CA GLY A 186 5.38 -16.49 7.73
C GLY A 186 5.76 -15.23 6.96
N MET A 187 6.54 -15.36 5.88
CA MET A 187 6.90 -14.23 5.00
C MET A 187 5.68 -13.64 4.27
N THR A 188 4.76 -14.50 3.83
CA THR A 188 3.53 -14.07 3.17
C THR A 188 2.63 -13.30 4.14
N LEU A 189 2.46 -13.79 5.37
CA LEU A 189 1.74 -13.07 6.43
C LEU A 189 2.39 -11.72 6.73
N ALA A 190 3.72 -11.68 6.88
CA ALA A 190 4.45 -10.44 7.10
C ALA A 190 4.24 -9.44 5.95
N SER A 191 4.37 -9.88 4.69
CA SER A 191 4.13 -9.03 3.52
C SER A 191 2.71 -8.45 3.48
N ASN A 192 1.70 -9.25 3.81
CA ASN A 192 0.30 -8.81 3.83
C ASN A 192 0.01 -7.84 4.98
N LEU A 193 0.59 -8.07 6.16
CA LEU A 193 0.48 -7.14 7.29
C LEU A 193 1.17 -5.80 6.97
N PHE A 194 2.34 -5.83 6.32
CA PHE A 194 3.01 -4.61 5.85
C PHE A 194 2.17 -3.89 4.78
N SER A 195 1.53 -4.61 3.86
CA SER A 195 0.64 -4.04 2.84
C SER A 195 -0.56 -3.35 3.49
N MET A 196 -1.21 -4.02 4.45
CA MET A 196 -2.33 -3.45 5.20
C MET A 196 -1.91 -2.20 6.00
N ALA A 197 -0.78 -2.27 6.69
CA ALA A 197 -0.24 -1.14 7.44
C ALA A 197 0.20 0.02 6.54
N LEU A 198 0.69 -0.27 5.33
CA LEU A 198 1.00 0.73 4.31
C LEU A 198 -0.27 1.49 3.89
N VAL A 199 -1.35 0.77 3.57
CA VAL A 199 -2.65 1.34 3.22
C VAL A 199 -3.17 2.25 4.35
N LEU A 200 -3.12 1.74 5.58
CA LEU A 200 -3.56 2.49 6.76
C LEU A 200 -2.77 3.78 6.95
N ARG A 201 -1.44 3.70 7.04
CA ARG A 201 -0.57 4.86 7.31
C ARG A 201 -0.65 5.92 6.22
N MET A 202 -0.70 5.50 4.96
CA MET A 202 -0.86 6.44 3.84
C MET A 202 -2.23 7.11 3.86
N ASN A 203 -3.29 6.37 4.19
CA ASN A 203 -4.62 6.96 4.32
C ASN A 203 -4.67 7.94 5.50
N GLU A 204 -4.16 7.57 6.67
CA GLU A 204 -4.08 8.44 7.85
C GLU A 204 -3.31 9.73 7.54
N ALA A 205 -2.15 9.62 6.90
CA ALA A 205 -1.36 10.77 6.48
C ALA A 205 -2.13 11.69 5.51
N ALA A 206 -2.84 11.11 4.55
CA ALA A 206 -3.66 11.87 3.61
C ALA A 206 -4.84 12.57 4.32
N GLN A 207 -5.50 11.90 5.28
CA GLN A 207 -6.58 12.51 6.06
C GLN A 207 -6.06 13.64 6.97
N GLN A 208 -4.94 13.44 7.65
CA GLN A 208 -4.33 14.48 8.51
C GLN A 208 -3.92 15.71 7.71
N LEU A 209 -3.33 15.50 6.52
CA LEU A 209 -2.99 16.59 5.60
C LEU A 209 -4.24 17.29 5.06
N ALA A 210 -5.31 16.56 4.78
CA ALA A 210 -6.58 17.17 4.37
C ALA A 210 -7.17 18.02 5.50
N ALA A 211 -7.16 17.51 6.75
CA ALA A 211 -7.64 18.24 7.93
C ALA A 211 -6.83 19.52 8.17
N SER A 212 -5.49 19.47 8.05
CA SER A 212 -4.64 20.65 8.23
C SER A 212 -4.88 21.73 7.18
N ARG A 213 -5.39 21.36 6.00
CA ARG A 213 -5.87 22.27 4.95
C ARG A 213 -7.35 22.67 5.09
N GLY A 214 -8.01 22.31 6.19
CA GLY A 214 -9.40 22.69 6.45
C GLY A 214 -10.46 21.85 5.72
N ALA A 215 -10.09 20.68 5.17
CA ALA A 215 -11.07 19.78 4.56
C ALA A 215 -11.92 19.07 5.63
N GLU A 216 -13.18 18.79 5.31
CA GLU A 216 -14.02 17.90 6.11
C GLU A 216 -13.53 16.45 5.97
N VAL A 217 -12.96 15.92 7.05
CA VAL A 217 -12.39 14.57 7.10
C VAL A 217 -13.43 13.58 7.63
N PRO A 218 -13.59 12.39 7.00
CA PRO A 218 -14.43 11.32 7.54
C PRO A 218 -13.98 10.89 8.94
N ALA A 219 -14.91 10.47 9.78
CA ALA A 219 -14.57 9.98 11.12
C ALA A 219 -13.50 8.88 11.07
N PRO A 220 -12.50 8.89 11.97
CA PRO A 220 -11.45 7.87 12.02
C PRO A 220 -12.05 6.49 12.32
N LEU A 221 -11.44 5.45 11.75
CA LEU A 221 -11.87 4.06 11.92
C LEU A 221 -11.69 3.54 13.36
N PHE A 222 -10.69 4.06 14.06
CA PHE A 222 -10.36 3.72 15.44
C PHE A 222 -10.23 5.05 16.19
N GLY A 223 -11.28 5.41 16.95
CA GLY A 223 -11.31 6.55 17.85
C GLY A 223 -11.15 6.11 19.29
#